data_AF-A0A6A8EQQ0-F1
#
_entry.id   AF-A0A6A8EQQ0-F1
#
_cell.length_a   1.000
_cell.length_b   1.000
_cell.length_c   1.000
_cell.angle_alpha   90.00
_cell.angle_beta   90.00
_cell.angle_gamma   90.00
#
_symmetry.space_group_name_H-M   'P 1'
#
loop_
_entity.id
_entity.type
_entity.pdbx_description
1 polymer ?
#
loop_
_entity_poly.entity_id
_entity_poly.type
_entity_poly.pdbx_seq_one_letter_code
_entity_poly.pdbx_strand_id
1 'polypeptide(L)'
;MTDITELAQSLKAAAENAIGAHERLAAYPYDEIIDISQHEGEQIDIDITDLNEFNKEANPENILALVEALEKAQQVDEELCKLLPPGVEYMDPPDGGDVTPLEGVRRMVADYRQRIAELESRTVTVKLPQRLQPGADSWDDWYMHSDNEGEYLKFDDVLAMLTAAGIKVEAE
;
A
#
# COMPACT_ATOMS: atom_id res chain seq x y z
N MET A 1 1.58 -22.48 -9.27
CA MET A 1 1.43 -21.63 -8.07
C MET A 1 -0.05 -21.32 -8.03
N THR A 2 -0.76 -21.83 -7.03
CA THR A 2 -2.20 -21.60 -6.88
C THR A 2 -2.41 -20.12 -6.59
N ASP A 3 -3.28 -19.45 -7.35
CA ASP A 3 -3.66 -18.08 -7.03
C ASP A 3 -4.53 -18.11 -5.77
N ILE A 4 -3.95 -17.68 -4.65
CA ILE A 4 -4.61 -17.70 -3.34
C ILE A 4 -5.89 -16.85 -3.33
N THR A 5 -5.96 -15.80 -4.16
CA THR A 5 -7.15 -14.94 -4.25
C THR A 5 -8.30 -15.66 -4.94
N GLU A 6 -8.01 -16.32 -6.07
CA GLU A 6 -9.01 -17.13 -6.78
C GLU A 6 -9.47 -18.32 -5.92
N LEU A 7 -8.55 -18.98 -5.23
CA LEU A 7 -8.86 -20.06 -4.31
C LEU A 7 -9.77 -19.60 -3.17
N ALA A 8 -9.47 -18.47 -2.54
CA ALA A 8 -10.29 -17.92 -1.46
C ALA A 8 -11.70 -17.55 -1.94
N GLN A 9 -11.83 -17.00 -3.15
CA GLN A 9 -13.14 -16.68 -3.74
C GLN A 9 -13.95 -17.93 -4.06
N SER A 10 -13.32 -18.94 -4.66
CA SER A 10 -13.97 -20.21 -4.98
C SER A 10 -14.44 -20.95 -3.73
N LEU A 11 -13.58 -21.03 -2.70
CA LEU A 11 -13.94 -21.65 -1.43
C LEU A 11 -15.09 -20.90 -0.73
N LYS A 12 -15.08 -19.57 -0.78
CA LYS A 12 -16.16 -18.75 -0.23
C LYS A 12 -17.49 -19.03 -0.93
N ALA A 13 -17.52 -19.07 -2.26
CA ALA A 13 -18.73 -19.36 -3.01
C ALA A 13 -19.27 -20.77 -2.71
N ALA A 14 -18.38 -21.77 -2.68
CA ALA A 14 -18.76 -23.14 -2.34
C ALA A 14 -19.30 -23.24 -0.89
N ALA A 15 -18.68 -22.53 0.06
CA ALA A 15 -19.16 -22.47 1.43
C ALA A 15 -20.55 -21.82 1.54
N GLU A 16 -20.79 -20.71 0.84
CA GLU A 16 -22.08 -19.99 0.83
C GLU A 16 -23.22 -20.86 0.28
N ASN A 17 -22.96 -21.61 -0.81
CA ASN A 17 -23.93 -22.54 -1.37
C ASN A 17 -24.24 -23.71 -0.41
N ALA A 18 -23.22 -24.21 0.30
CA ALA A 18 -23.36 -25.34 1.20
C ALA A 18 -24.10 -25.02 2.51
N ILE A 19 -24.30 -23.74 2.90
CA ILE A 19 -24.93 -23.35 4.17
C ILE A 19 -26.28 -24.05 4.38
N GLY A 20 -27.19 -23.91 3.41
CA GLY A 20 -28.55 -24.44 3.55
C GLY A 20 -28.60 -25.98 3.61
N ALA A 21 -27.71 -26.66 2.87
CA ALA A 21 -27.58 -28.11 2.94
C ALA A 21 -26.99 -28.56 4.29
N HIS A 22 -25.99 -27.83 4.80
CA HIS A 22 -25.33 -28.13 6.06
C HIS A 22 -26.24 -27.90 7.29
N GLU A 23 -27.08 -26.86 7.27
CA GLU A 23 -28.07 -26.59 8.32
C GLU A 23 -29.15 -27.68 8.38
N ARG A 24 -29.67 -28.09 7.21
CA ARG A 24 -30.64 -29.19 7.10
C ARG A 24 -30.07 -30.52 7.61
N LEU A 25 -28.81 -30.80 7.27
CA LEU A 25 -28.10 -31.99 7.75
C LEU A 25 -27.87 -31.94 9.28
N ALA A 26 -27.49 -30.78 9.83
CA ALA A 26 -27.21 -30.63 11.25
C ALA A 26 -28.46 -30.71 12.15
N ALA A 27 -29.66 -30.43 11.60
CA ALA A 27 -30.93 -30.59 12.29
C ALA A 27 -31.37 -32.06 12.45
N TYR A 28 -30.69 -32.99 11.78
CA TYR A 28 -30.99 -34.42 11.85
C TYR A 28 -30.40 -35.04 13.13
N PRO A 29 -31.16 -35.87 13.88
CA PRO A 29 -30.64 -36.57 15.04
C PRO A 29 -29.49 -37.51 14.62
N TYR A 30 -28.35 -37.41 15.29
CA TYR A 30 -27.09 -38.09 14.95
C TYR A 30 -27.14 -39.63 15.09
N ASP A 31 -28.22 -40.16 15.66
CA ASP A 31 -28.39 -41.52 16.13
C ASP A 31 -29.27 -42.39 15.22
N GLU A 32 -29.83 -41.82 14.13
CA GLU A 32 -30.47 -42.60 13.06
C GLU A 32 -29.48 -42.92 11.94
N ILE A 33 -29.27 -44.22 11.70
CA ILE A 33 -28.60 -44.70 10.48
C ILE A 33 -29.49 -44.28 9.31
N ILE A 34 -28.93 -43.52 8.37
CA ILE A 34 -29.60 -43.20 7.10
C ILE A 34 -29.80 -44.50 6.33
N ASP A 35 -30.96 -45.12 6.50
CA ASP A 35 -31.36 -46.30 5.75
C ASP A 35 -31.90 -45.86 4.38
N ILE A 36 -30.99 -45.77 3.40
CA ILE A 36 -31.29 -45.46 2.00
C ILE A 36 -32.23 -46.47 1.32
N SER A 37 -32.63 -47.55 2.01
CA SER A 37 -33.54 -48.57 1.47
C SER A 37 -35.02 -48.36 1.82
N GLN A 38 -35.35 -47.49 2.78
CA GLN A 38 -36.74 -47.25 3.22
C GLN A 38 -37.29 -45.92 2.69
N HIS A 39 -37.84 -45.94 1.48
CA HIS A 39 -38.50 -44.79 0.85
C HIS A 39 -39.97 -44.59 1.32
N GLU A 40 -40.22 -44.48 2.62
CA GLU A 40 -41.57 -44.14 3.16
C GLU A 40 -41.56 -42.95 4.17
N GLY A 41 -40.54 -42.11 4.15
CA GLY A 41 -40.46 -40.87 4.95
C GLY A 41 -40.42 -39.57 4.13
N GLU A 42 -40.60 -38.42 4.79
CA GLU A 42 -40.35 -37.08 4.21
C GLU A 42 -38.91 -37.04 3.68
N GLN A 43 -38.74 -36.96 2.36
CA GLN A 43 -37.42 -36.75 1.76
C GLN A 43 -36.97 -35.34 2.12
N ILE A 44 -35.97 -35.24 2.99
CA ILE A 44 -35.24 -33.98 3.18
C ILE A 44 -34.42 -33.80 1.92
N ASP A 45 -34.77 -32.80 1.11
CA ASP A 45 -34.03 -32.38 -0.07
C ASP A 45 -32.71 -31.74 0.40
N ILE A 46 -31.71 -32.58 0.71
CA ILE A 46 -30.36 -32.13 1.00
C ILE A 46 -29.64 -32.08 -0.34
N ASP A 47 -29.26 -30.89 -0.77
CA ASP A 47 -28.39 -30.69 -1.93
C ASP A 47 -26.99 -31.24 -1.63
N ILE A 48 -26.83 -32.56 -1.75
CA ILE A 48 -25.55 -33.27 -1.58
C ILE A 48 -24.51 -32.75 -2.59
N THR A 49 -24.96 -32.22 -3.72
CA THR A 49 -24.12 -31.56 -4.73
C THR A 49 -23.34 -30.39 -4.11
N ASP A 50 -24.00 -29.51 -3.36
CA ASP A 50 -23.37 -28.33 -2.75
C ASP A 50 -22.37 -28.74 -1.65
N LEU A 51 -22.72 -29.76 -0.85
CA LEU A 51 -21.81 -30.31 0.16
C LEU A 51 -20.58 -30.98 -0.47
N ASN A 52 -20.74 -31.68 -1.58
CA ASN A 52 -19.63 -32.31 -2.30
C ASN A 52 -18.73 -31.28 -2.98
N GLU A 53 -19.32 -30.22 -3.54
CA GLU A 53 -18.57 -29.10 -4.10
C GLU A 53 -17.74 -28.41 -3.02
N PHE A 54 -18.34 -28.10 -1.86
CA PHE A 54 -17.61 -27.56 -0.72
C PHE A 54 -16.50 -28.51 -0.24
N ASN A 55 -16.77 -29.81 -0.07
CA ASN A 55 -15.74 -30.76 0.37
C ASN A 55 -14.58 -30.91 -0.63
N LYS A 56 -14.86 -30.78 -1.94
CA LYS A 56 -13.83 -30.80 -2.98
C LYS A 56 -12.96 -29.55 -2.93
N GLU A 57 -13.57 -28.38 -2.77
CA GLU A 57 -12.83 -27.10 -2.68
C GLU A 57 -12.13 -26.94 -1.33
N ALA A 58 -12.74 -27.37 -0.23
CA ALA A 58 -12.19 -27.38 1.14
C ALA A 58 -11.27 -28.58 1.41
N ASN A 59 -10.61 -29.11 0.39
CA ASN A 59 -9.68 -30.21 0.56
C ASN A 59 -8.47 -29.79 1.42
N PRO A 60 -7.76 -30.75 2.05
CA PRO A 60 -6.64 -30.44 2.94
C PRO A 60 -5.54 -29.59 2.28
N GLU A 61 -5.27 -29.77 0.99
CA GLU A 61 -4.23 -29.01 0.27
C GLU A 61 -4.63 -27.53 0.14
N ASN A 62 -5.87 -27.26 -0.24
CA ASN A 62 -6.42 -25.91 -0.36
C ASN A 62 -6.49 -25.19 1.00
N ILE A 63 -6.91 -25.90 2.05
CA ILE A 63 -6.94 -25.34 3.41
C ILE A 63 -5.52 -25.02 3.90
N LEU A 64 -4.55 -25.92 3.70
CA LEU A 64 -3.16 -25.66 4.07
C LEU A 64 -2.56 -24.49 3.28
N ALA A 65 -2.85 -24.40 1.98
CA ALA A 65 -2.40 -23.29 1.14
C ALA A 65 -2.94 -21.94 1.64
N LEU A 66 -4.21 -21.88 2.05
CA LEU A 66 -4.80 -20.67 2.64
C LEU A 66 -4.17 -20.32 4.00
N VAL A 67 -3.96 -21.32 4.86
CA VAL A 67 -3.31 -21.11 6.16
C VAL A 67 -1.88 -20.60 5.99
N GLU A 68 -1.08 -21.22 5.12
CA GLU A 68 0.29 -20.77 4.86
C GLU A 68 0.32 -19.34 4.30
N ALA A 69 -0.62 -18.98 3.42
CA ALA A 69 -0.72 -17.64 2.89
C ALA A 69 -1.11 -16.61 3.97
N LEU A 70 -2.01 -16.98 4.89
CA LEU A 70 -2.40 -16.14 6.02
C LEU A 70 -1.25 -15.94 7.01
N GLU A 71 -0.52 -17.00 7.34
CA GLU A 71 0.66 -16.94 8.21
C GLU A 71 1.75 -16.04 7.60
N LYS A 72 2.00 -16.15 6.29
CA LYS A 72 2.93 -15.25 5.58
C LYS A 72 2.46 -13.80 5.60
N ALA A 73 1.17 -13.55 5.36
CA ALA A 73 0.61 -12.20 5.40
C ALA A 73 0.75 -11.58 6.80
N GLN A 74 0.40 -12.32 7.85
CA GLN A 74 0.56 -11.89 9.24
C GLN A 74 2.03 -11.67 9.61
N GLN A 75 2.94 -12.53 9.15
CA GLN A 75 4.37 -12.36 9.39
C GLN A 75 4.90 -11.09 8.72
N VAL A 76 4.50 -10.80 7.47
CA VAL A 76 4.86 -9.55 6.79
C VAL A 76 4.35 -8.34 7.58
N ASP A 77 3.11 -8.39 8.08
CA ASP A 77 2.55 -7.32 8.90
C ASP A 77 3.33 -7.13 10.21
N GLU A 78 3.72 -8.21 10.89
CA GLU A 78 4.52 -8.15 12.11
C GLU A 78 5.92 -7.59 11.86
N GLU A 79 6.59 -8.04 10.79
CA GLU A 79 7.92 -7.53 10.41
C GLU A 79 7.86 -6.04 10.03
N LEU A 80 6.82 -5.60 9.31
CA LEU A 80 6.56 -4.19 9.06
C LEU A 80 6.39 -3.39 10.35
N CYS A 81 5.72 -3.96 11.36
CA CYS A 81 5.58 -3.33 12.67
C CYS A 81 6.92 -3.27 13.44
N LYS A 82 7.81 -4.26 13.31
CA LYS A 82 9.14 -4.25 13.93
C LYS A 82 10.09 -3.20 13.32
N LEU A 83 9.88 -2.84 12.06
CA LEU A 83 10.64 -1.76 11.41
C LEU A 83 10.26 -0.36 11.94
N LEU A 84 9.18 -0.24 12.70
CA LEU A 84 8.81 1.00 13.34
C LEU A 84 9.78 1.30 14.51
N PRO A 85 10.35 2.52 14.59
CA PRO A 85 11.17 2.90 15.72
C PRO A 85 10.39 2.78 17.05
N PRO A 86 11.02 2.36 18.17
CA PRO A 86 10.33 2.32 19.46
C PRO A 86 9.83 3.73 19.83
N GLY A 87 8.51 3.86 20.06
CA GLY A 87 7.87 5.13 20.40
C GLY A 87 7.17 5.86 19.26
N VAL A 88 6.91 5.22 18.10
CA VAL A 88 5.97 5.79 17.11
C VAL A 88 4.53 5.66 17.64
N GLU A 89 4.15 6.56 18.53
CA GLU A 89 2.75 6.95 18.70
C GLU A 89 2.41 7.85 17.51
N TYR A 90 2.20 7.24 16.34
CA TYR A 90 1.78 8.00 15.17
C TYR A 90 0.34 8.44 15.41
N MET A 91 0.17 9.72 15.79
CA MET A 91 -1.08 10.42 16.10
C MET A 91 -2.20 9.51 16.59
N ASP A 92 -2.49 9.58 17.90
CA ASP A 92 -3.83 9.23 18.38
C ASP A 92 -4.83 9.83 17.39
N PRO A 93 -5.76 9.03 16.83
CA PRO A 93 -6.82 9.55 16.01
C PRO A 93 -7.43 10.76 16.71
N PRO A 94 -7.81 11.82 15.97
CA PRO A 94 -8.49 12.98 16.57
C PRO A 94 -9.73 12.58 17.40
N ASP A 95 -10.24 11.37 17.15
CA ASP A 95 -11.38 10.73 17.80
C ASP A 95 -11.01 9.94 19.08
N GLY A 96 -9.72 9.86 19.44
CA GLY A 96 -9.20 9.20 20.65
C GLY A 96 -9.29 7.67 20.66
N GLY A 97 -9.36 7.03 19.49
CA GLY A 97 -9.44 5.56 19.37
C GLY A 97 -8.07 4.89 19.24
N ASP A 98 -7.87 3.73 19.86
CA ASP A 98 -6.65 2.96 19.66
C ASP A 98 -6.56 2.48 18.21
N VAL A 99 -5.52 2.87 17.48
CA VAL A 99 -5.21 2.31 16.15
C VAL A 99 -4.36 1.06 16.32
N THR A 100 -4.64 0.04 15.52
CA THR A 100 -3.73 -1.11 15.42
C THR A 100 -2.37 -0.63 14.88
N PRO A 101 -1.25 -1.26 15.28
CA PRO A 101 0.07 -0.88 14.79
C PRO A 101 0.18 -0.80 13.26
N LEU A 102 -0.50 -1.72 12.55
CA LEU A 102 -0.54 -1.76 11.08
C LEU A 102 -1.23 -0.53 10.47
N GLU A 103 -2.34 -0.07 11.07
CA GLU A 103 -3.03 1.14 10.63
C GLU A 103 -2.18 2.40 10.88
N GLY A 104 -1.44 2.42 11.99
CA GLY A 104 -0.43 3.45 12.26
C GLY A 104 0.63 3.51 11.15
N VAL A 105 1.17 2.36 10.73
CA VAL A 105 2.14 2.28 9.61
C VAL A 105 1.55 2.81 8.31
N ARG A 106 0.32 2.40 7.98
CA ARG A 106 -0.36 2.81 6.74
C ARG A 106 -0.53 4.32 6.66
N ARG A 107 -0.97 4.95 7.76
CA ARG A 107 -1.12 6.41 7.85
C ARG A 107 0.21 7.13 7.74
N MET A 108 1.23 6.64 8.46
CA MET A 108 2.59 7.19 8.39
C MET A 108 3.15 7.18 6.97
N VAL A 109 2.98 6.08 6.23
CA VAL A 109 3.44 5.98 4.83
C VAL A 109 2.70 6.97 3.92
N ALA A 110 1.39 7.16 4.12
CA ALA A 110 0.60 8.11 3.34
C ALA A 110 1.08 9.56 3.54
N ASP A 111 1.31 9.95 4.79
CA ASP A 111 1.76 11.29 5.16
C ASP A 111 3.19 11.57 4.67
N TYR A 112 4.11 10.61 4.83
CA TYR A 112 5.46 10.75 4.27
C TYR A 112 5.46 10.89 2.74
N ARG A 113 4.59 10.16 2.03
CA ARG A 113 4.44 10.35 0.57
C ARG A 113 3.95 11.74 0.23
N GLN A 114 2.98 12.28 0.97
CA GLN A 114 2.50 13.64 0.77
C GLN A 114 3.61 14.66 1.03
N ARG A 115 4.39 14.49 2.10
CA ARG A 115 5.50 15.39 2.43
C ARG A 115 6.63 15.32 1.41
N ILE A 116 6.95 14.13 0.90
CA ILE A 116 7.90 13.96 -0.20
C ILE A 116 7.41 14.69 -1.45
N ALA A 117 6.15 14.47 -1.86
CA ALA A 117 5.58 15.16 -3.02
C ALA A 117 5.57 16.69 -2.84
N GLU A 118 5.26 17.19 -1.63
CA GLU A 118 5.36 18.61 -1.30
C GLU A 118 6.80 19.11 -1.46
N LEU A 119 7.78 18.40 -0.88
CA LEU A 119 9.20 18.76 -0.95
C LEU A 119 9.74 18.72 -2.39
N GLU A 120 9.35 17.71 -3.18
CA GLU A 120 9.70 17.58 -4.59
C GLU A 120 9.04 18.67 -5.45
N SER A 121 7.87 19.18 -5.05
CA SER A 121 7.21 20.29 -5.74
C SER A 121 7.81 21.67 -5.41
N ARG A 122 8.57 21.78 -4.31
CA ARG A 122 9.20 23.05 -3.91
C ARG A 122 10.35 23.37 -4.85
N THR A 123 10.12 24.34 -5.73
CA THR A 123 11.18 24.94 -6.52
C THR A 123 11.72 26.16 -5.79
N VAL A 124 13.04 26.20 -5.56
CA VAL A 124 13.70 27.39 -4.99
C VAL A 124 13.87 28.40 -6.11
N THR A 125 13.26 29.58 -5.96
CA THR A 125 13.46 30.71 -6.87
C THR A 125 14.39 31.73 -6.24
N VAL A 126 15.47 32.11 -6.92
CA VAL A 126 16.42 33.13 -6.45
C VAL A 126 16.37 34.37 -7.35
N LYS A 127 16.36 35.56 -6.74
CA LYS A 127 16.54 36.84 -7.42
C LYS A 127 18.01 37.21 -7.44
N LEU A 128 18.57 37.44 -8.63
CA LEU A 128 19.95 37.89 -8.78
C LEU A 128 20.05 39.41 -8.62
N PRO A 129 21.12 39.94 -7.98
CA PRO A 129 21.31 41.38 -7.82
C PRO A 129 21.46 42.10 -9.16
N GLN A 130 21.05 43.37 -9.19
CA GLN A 130 21.21 44.24 -10.36
C GLN A 130 22.68 44.59 -10.60
N ARG A 131 23.04 44.66 -11.89
CA ARG A 131 24.40 44.76 -12.42
C ARG A 131 25.06 46.08 -12.04
N LEU A 132 26.37 46.06 -11.74
CA LEU A 132 27.19 47.27 -11.65
C LEU A 132 28.27 47.20 -12.72
N GLN A 133 28.31 48.17 -13.64
CA GLN A 133 29.38 48.31 -14.63
C GLN A 133 30.30 49.48 -14.28
N PRO A 134 31.59 49.23 -14.01
CA PRO A 134 32.62 50.26 -14.06
C PRO A 134 33.17 50.41 -15.49
N GLY A 135 32.51 51.26 -16.30
CA GLY A 135 33.13 52.00 -17.42
C GLY A 135 33.69 51.26 -18.65
N ALA A 136 32.87 50.57 -19.46
CA ALA A 136 33.31 50.15 -20.80
C ALA A 136 32.18 50.13 -21.85
N ASP A 137 32.52 50.57 -23.06
CA ASP A 137 31.64 50.82 -24.21
C ASP A 137 31.24 49.55 -25.00
N SER A 138 31.05 48.41 -24.32
CA SER A 138 30.68 47.13 -24.95
C SER A 138 29.78 46.29 -24.04
N TRP A 139 28.75 45.68 -24.64
CA TRP A 139 27.72 44.88 -23.97
C TRP A 139 28.19 43.44 -23.75
N ASP A 140 28.95 43.16 -22.69
CA ASP A 140 29.04 41.79 -22.17
C ASP A 140 28.69 41.75 -20.68
N ASP A 141 27.77 40.84 -20.33
CA ASP A 141 27.10 40.72 -19.03
C ASP A 141 27.87 39.77 -18.10
N TRP A 142 28.67 40.32 -17.18
CA TRP A 142 29.50 39.55 -16.25
C TRP A 142 29.15 39.82 -14.77
N TYR A 143 29.22 38.78 -13.93
CA TYR A 143 29.17 38.87 -12.46
C TYR A 143 30.57 38.79 -11.86
N MET A 144 30.85 39.65 -10.87
CA MET A 144 32.10 39.61 -10.11
C MET A 144 32.10 38.41 -9.16
N HIS A 145 33.07 37.51 -9.29
CA HIS A 145 33.30 36.44 -8.32
C HIS A 145 34.31 36.92 -7.26
N SER A 146 34.20 36.42 -6.02
CA SER A 146 35.03 36.85 -4.89
C SER A 146 36.39 36.13 -4.83
N ASP A 147 36.96 35.74 -5.97
CA ASP A 147 38.36 35.33 -5.92
C ASP A 147 39.24 36.57 -5.79
N ASN A 148 40.36 36.43 -5.08
CA ASN A 148 41.30 37.53 -4.86
C ASN A 148 42.06 37.91 -6.15
N GLU A 149 41.73 37.29 -7.28
CA GLU A 149 42.38 37.44 -8.59
C GLU A 149 41.50 38.18 -9.62
N GLY A 150 40.23 38.43 -9.29
CA GLY A 150 39.33 39.28 -10.06
C GLY A 150 38.74 38.60 -11.31
N GLU A 151 38.54 37.28 -11.29
CA GLU A 151 37.87 36.60 -12.39
C GLU A 151 36.36 36.88 -12.38
N TYR A 152 35.83 37.12 -13.58
CA TYR A 152 34.42 37.38 -13.82
C TYR A 152 33.75 36.11 -14.36
N LEU A 153 32.58 35.76 -13.82
CA LEU A 153 31.73 34.71 -14.40
C LEU A 153 30.71 35.33 -15.34
N LYS A 154 30.50 34.74 -16.52
CA LYS A 154 29.43 35.22 -17.42
C LYS A 154 28.08 34.97 -16.79
N PHE A 155 27.12 35.84 -17.08
CA PHE A 155 25.73 35.66 -16.67
C PHE A 155 25.18 34.29 -17.08
N ASP A 156 25.43 33.89 -18.32
CA ASP A 156 24.96 32.60 -18.86
C ASP A 156 25.56 31.41 -18.10
N ASP A 157 26.82 31.52 -17.65
CA ASP A 157 27.48 30.49 -16.86
C ASP A 157 26.85 30.37 -15.47
N VAL A 158 26.53 31.49 -14.83
CA VAL A 158 25.83 31.50 -13.52
C VAL A 158 24.42 30.93 -13.66
N LEU A 159 23.69 31.31 -14.71
CA LEU A 159 22.34 30.78 -14.98
C LEU A 159 22.38 29.28 -15.27
N ALA A 160 23.37 28.82 -16.04
CA ALA A 160 23.60 27.40 -16.31
C ALA A 160 23.93 26.62 -15.02
N MET A 161 24.78 27.16 -14.15
CA MET A 161 25.12 26.54 -12.86
C MET A 161 23.90 26.45 -11.93
N LEU A 162 23.08 27.51 -11.83
CA LEU A 162 21.85 27.51 -11.02
C LEU A 162 20.82 26.53 -11.57
N THR A 163 20.65 26.48 -12.90
CA THR A 163 19.74 25.55 -13.56
C THR A 163 20.20 24.10 -13.38
N ALA A 164 21.50 23.83 -13.49
CA ALA A 164 22.09 22.50 -13.22
C ALA A 164 21.90 22.07 -11.76
N ALA A 165 21.85 23.02 -10.82
CA ALA A 165 21.53 22.78 -9.42
C ALA A 165 20.01 22.68 -9.13
N GLY A 166 19.15 22.77 -10.16
CA GLY A 166 17.70 22.71 -10.01
C GLY A 166 17.05 23.98 -9.42
N ILE A 167 17.78 25.09 -9.38
CA ILE A 167 17.32 26.37 -8.85
C ILE A 167 16.72 27.18 -10.00
N LYS A 168 15.47 27.64 -9.83
CA LYS A 168 14.81 28.52 -10.79
C LYS A 168 15.25 29.98 -10.54
N VAL A 169 15.37 30.77 -11.59
CA VAL A 169 15.68 32.21 -11.49
C VAL A 169 14.48 32.99 -11.99
N GLU A 170 14.04 33.99 -11.23
CA GLU A 170 13.00 34.92 -11.66
C GLU A 170 13.63 35.96 -12.60
N ALA A 171 13.10 36.10 -13.82
CA ALA A 171 13.41 37.24 -14.67
C ALA A 171 12.58 38.45 -14.18
N GLU A 172 13.24 39.59 -13.92
CA GLU A 172 12.58 40.88 -13.68
C GLU A 172 12.04 41.49 -14.97
#